data_AF-F9Y7T4-F1
#
_entry.id   AF-F9Y7T4-F1
#
_cell.length_a   1.000
_cell.length_b   1.000
_cell.length_c   1.000
_cell.angle_alpha   90.00
_cell.angle_beta   90.00
_cell.angle_gamma   90.00
#
_symmetry.space_group_name_H-M   'P 1'
#
loop_
_entity.id
_entity.type
_entity.pdbx_description
1 polymer ?
#
loop_
_entity_poly.entity_id
_entity_poly.type
_entity_poly.pdbx_seq_one_letter_code
_entity_poly.pdbx_strand_id
1 'polypeptide(L)'
;MLANFRITSALGAALIASAMVNVLVMTGPLYLLNVYDKVFASGAIETLLALSLIAACAYGALLRAEDLRIRILHSAPPIGGRLAALPSAPQLLDLPFLPLFLGVLWLIHPAIALTALGLGLFDFLFAWRRPLAPTRQAAVMRGLHQIGQSAVIGVGAALALQGTLSMGALFAAALLAGKLYAPLEALAAVLRGPDAAQPFAGNRLICEGYAPGPHPP
;
A
#
# COMPACT_ATOMS: atom_id res chain seq x y z
N MET A 1 -2.16 30.39 -15.03
CA MET A 1 -3.02 30.27 -13.83
C MET A 1 -3.94 29.05 -13.87
N LEU A 2 -4.72 28.83 -14.95
CA LEU A 2 -5.68 27.70 -15.06
C LEU A 2 -5.04 26.29 -15.04
N ALA A 3 -3.83 26.13 -15.61
CA ALA A 3 -3.12 24.85 -15.60
C ALA A 3 -2.69 24.42 -14.19
N ASN A 4 -2.30 25.36 -13.32
CA ASN A 4 -1.87 25.07 -11.95
C ASN A 4 -3.06 24.62 -11.09
N PHE A 5 -4.22 25.26 -11.27
CA PHE A 5 -5.45 24.93 -10.57
C PHE A 5 -5.95 23.50 -10.87
N ARG A 6 -5.87 23.07 -12.14
CA ARG A 6 -6.22 21.70 -12.56
C ARG A 6 -5.29 20.63 -11.98
N ILE A 7 -4.00 20.95 -11.82
CA ILE A 7 -3.00 20.01 -11.26
C ILE A 7 -3.20 19.84 -9.76
N THR A 8 -3.38 20.94 -9.01
CA THR A 8 -3.62 20.88 -7.57
C THR A 8 -4.93 20.18 -7.23
N SER A 9 -5.99 20.40 -8.00
CA SER A 9 -7.27 19.72 -7.79
C SER A 9 -7.18 18.21 -8.08
N ALA A 10 -6.40 17.81 -9.09
CA ALA A 10 -6.23 16.40 -9.42
C ALA A 10 -5.40 15.63 -8.38
N LEU A 11 -4.35 16.24 -7.82
CA LEU A 11 -3.57 15.65 -6.73
C LEU A 11 -4.40 15.54 -5.45
N GLY A 12 -5.19 16.56 -5.12
CA GLY A 12 -6.14 16.50 -4.00
C GLY A 12 -7.18 15.39 -4.16
N ALA A 13 -7.74 15.24 -5.37
CA ALA A 13 -8.68 14.16 -5.69
C ALA A 13 -8.01 12.77 -5.59
N ALA A 14 -6.77 12.63 -6.05
CA ALA A 14 -6.01 11.38 -5.92
C ALA A 14 -5.76 11.02 -4.44
N LEU A 15 -5.44 12.00 -3.60
CA LEU A 15 -5.25 11.78 -2.16
C LEU A 15 -6.56 11.34 -1.48
N ILE A 16 -7.68 11.96 -1.82
CA ILE A 16 -9.01 11.58 -1.29
C ILE A 16 -9.37 10.16 -1.74
N ALA A 17 -9.12 9.81 -3.00
CA ALA A 17 -9.34 8.46 -3.51
C ALA A 17 -8.45 7.44 -2.76
N SER A 18 -7.18 7.76 -2.51
CA SER A 18 -6.29 6.92 -1.70
C SER A 18 -6.73 6.81 -0.25
N ALA A 19 -7.29 7.87 0.35
CA ALA A 19 -7.85 7.79 1.70
C ALA A 19 -9.02 6.80 1.75
N MET A 20 -9.93 6.89 0.78
CA MET A 20 -11.07 5.99 0.66
C MET A 20 -10.63 4.53 0.48
N VAL A 21 -9.64 4.28 -0.39
CA VAL A 21 -9.07 2.94 -0.57
C VAL A 21 -8.47 2.42 0.73
N ASN A 22 -7.65 3.21 1.43
CA ASN A 22 -7.00 2.76 2.66
C ASN A 22 -7.99 2.49 3.81
N VAL A 23 -9.12 3.21 3.84
CA VAL A 23 -10.24 2.88 4.76
C VAL A 23 -10.91 1.57 4.35
N LEU A 24 -11.23 1.38 3.07
CA LEU A 24 -11.88 0.15 2.58
C LEU A 24 -10.99 -1.09 2.73
N VAL A 25 -9.67 -0.94 2.64
CA VAL A 25 -8.71 -2.02 2.89
C VAL A 25 -8.83 -2.59 4.31
N MET A 26 -9.33 -1.81 5.28
CA MET A 26 -9.59 -2.29 6.65
C MET A 26 -10.65 -3.39 6.71
N THR A 27 -11.46 -3.57 5.66
CA THR A 27 -12.51 -4.59 5.61
C THR A 27 -11.98 -5.98 5.92
N GLY A 28 -10.82 -6.37 5.38
CA GLY A 28 -10.24 -7.69 5.64
C GLY A 28 -9.87 -7.93 7.09
N PRO A 29 -9.04 -7.06 7.71
CA PRO A 29 -8.74 -7.12 9.14
C PRO A 29 -9.99 -7.10 10.02
N LEU A 30 -10.96 -6.22 9.76
CA LEU A 30 -12.20 -6.13 10.53
C LEU A 30 -13.09 -7.37 10.37
N TYR A 31 -13.16 -7.93 9.17
CA TYR A 31 -13.88 -9.18 8.90
C TYR A 31 -13.28 -10.32 9.71
N LEU A 32 -11.95 -10.51 9.66
CA LEU A 32 -11.30 -11.58 10.44
C LEU A 32 -11.45 -11.38 11.94
N LEU A 33 -11.33 -10.14 12.43
CA LEU A 33 -11.52 -9.85 13.84
C LEU A 33 -12.91 -10.29 14.30
N ASN A 34 -13.97 -9.92 13.56
CA ASN A 34 -15.33 -10.30 13.92
C ASN A 34 -15.63 -11.78 13.70
N VAL A 35 -15.10 -12.40 12.65
CA VAL A 35 -15.33 -13.83 12.38
C VAL A 35 -14.70 -14.67 13.49
N TYR A 36 -13.43 -14.44 13.82
CA TYR A 36 -12.75 -15.22 14.86
C TYR A 36 -13.29 -14.94 16.26
N ASP A 37 -13.67 -13.70 16.57
CA ASP A 37 -14.10 -13.38 17.94
C ASP A 37 -15.58 -13.70 18.16
N LYS A 38 -16.44 -13.51 17.15
CA LYS A 38 -17.89 -13.69 17.31
C LYS A 38 -18.37 -15.00 16.69
N VAL A 39 -18.00 -15.30 15.45
CA VAL A 39 -18.55 -16.46 14.72
C VAL A 39 -17.98 -17.77 15.27
N PHE A 40 -16.67 -17.86 15.48
CA PHE A 40 -16.06 -19.08 16.04
C PHE A 40 -16.48 -19.33 17.50
N ALA A 41 -16.76 -18.27 18.27
CA ALA A 41 -17.22 -18.41 19.64
C ALA A 41 -18.71 -18.82 19.73
N SER A 42 -19.58 -18.30 18.85
CA SER A 42 -21.04 -18.48 18.93
C SER A 42 -21.62 -19.52 17.97
N GLY A 43 -20.88 -19.90 16.92
CA GLY A 43 -21.39 -20.76 15.85
C GLY A 43 -22.50 -20.12 15.00
N ALA A 44 -22.76 -18.81 15.13
CA ALA A 44 -23.88 -18.12 14.47
C ALA A 44 -23.63 -17.91 12.96
N ILE A 45 -24.20 -18.79 12.15
CA ILE A 45 -24.08 -18.78 10.68
C ILE A 45 -24.73 -17.52 10.09
N GLU A 46 -25.79 -17.01 10.71
CA GLU A 46 -26.49 -15.79 10.29
C GLU A 46 -25.56 -14.57 10.37
N THR A 47 -24.80 -14.47 11.45
CA THR A 47 -23.78 -13.41 11.62
C THR A 47 -22.69 -13.56 10.57
N LEU A 48 -22.26 -14.78 10.28
CA LEU A 48 -21.26 -15.05 9.24
C LEU A 48 -21.74 -14.60 7.86
N LEU A 49 -22.98 -14.93 7.49
CA LEU A 49 -23.59 -14.53 6.22
C LEU A 49 -23.70 -13.00 6.12
N ALA A 50 -24.16 -12.34 7.18
CA ALA A 50 -24.26 -10.89 7.22
C ALA A 50 -22.89 -10.22 7.07
N LEU A 51 -21.89 -10.66 7.83
CA LEU A 51 -20.52 -10.14 7.75
C LEU A 51 -19.91 -10.42 6.37
N SER A 52 -20.14 -11.59 5.79
CA SER A 52 -19.64 -11.96 4.46
C SER A 52 -20.26 -11.09 3.37
N LEU A 53 -21.56 -10.82 3.45
CA LEU A 53 -22.26 -9.96 2.50
C LEU A 53 -21.73 -8.52 2.57
N ILE A 54 -21.59 -7.97 3.79
CA ILE A 54 -21.02 -6.64 4.00
C ILE A 54 -19.59 -6.57 3.47
N ALA A 55 -18.76 -7.57 3.77
CA ALA A 55 -17.39 -7.65 3.28
C ALA A 55 -17.34 -7.74 1.74
N ALA A 56 -18.21 -8.54 1.13
CA ALA A 56 -18.31 -8.64 -0.33
C ALA A 56 -18.69 -7.30 -0.97
N CYS A 57 -19.67 -6.59 -0.42
CA CYS A 57 -20.03 -5.25 -0.87
C CYS A 57 -18.87 -4.25 -0.71
N ALA A 58 -18.18 -4.28 0.43
CA ALA A 58 -17.05 -3.40 0.70
C ALA A 58 -15.85 -3.69 -0.21
N TYR A 59 -15.55 -4.97 -0.52
CA TYR A 59 -14.55 -5.33 -1.52
C TYR A 59 -14.95 -4.92 -2.93
N GLY A 60 -16.25 -5.00 -3.28
CA GLY A 60 -16.76 -4.44 -4.54
C GLY A 60 -16.52 -2.92 -4.63
N ALA A 61 -16.78 -2.20 -3.54
CA ALA A 61 -16.48 -0.77 -3.44
C ALA A 61 -14.98 -0.47 -3.51
N LEU A 62 -14.15 -1.32 -2.89
CA LEU A 62 -12.68 -1.23 -2.93
C LEU A 62 -12.17 -1.31 -4.37
N LEU A 63 -12.60 -2.33 -5.13
CA LEU A 63 -12.24 -2.48 -6.55
C LEU A 63 -12.63 -1.25 -7.36
N ARG A 64 -13.82 -0.69 -7.10
CA ARG A 64 -14.28 0.52 -7.78
C ARG A 64 -13.46 1.75 -7.41
N ALA A 65 -13.09 1.88 -6.14
CA ALA A 65 -12.27 2.97 -5.62
C ALA A 65 -10.85 2.94 -6.21
N GLU A 66 -10.26 1.75 -6.37
CA GLU A 66 -8.94 1.56 -6.97
C GLU A 66 -8.92 1.91 -8.46
N ASP A 67 -9.95 1.48 -9.20
CA ASP A 67 -10.12 1.86 -10.61
C ASP A 67 -10.30 3.38 -10.76
N LEU A 68 -11.09 4.00 -9.89
CA LEU A 68 -11.26 5.46 -9.87
C LEU A 68 -9.94 6.18 -9.58
N ARG A 69 -9.17 5.71 -8.60
CA ARG A 69 -7.85 6.27 -8.25
C ARG A 69 -6.92 6.28 -9.47
N ILE A 70 -6.89 5.19 -10.24
CA ILE A 70 -6.08 5.09 -11.47
C ILE A 70 -6.56 6.08 -12.53
N ARG A 71 -7.87 6.18 -12.78
CA ARG A 71 -8.44 7.15 -13.74
C ARG A 71 -8.11 8.59 -13.38
N ILE A 72 -8.16 8.95 -12.09
CA ILE A 72 -7.79 10.28 -11.61
C ILE A 72 -6.31 10.57 -11.89
N LEU A 73 -5.41 9.62 -11.66
CA LEU A 73 -3.97 9.81 -11.94
C LEU A 73 -3.70 10.06 -13.43
N HIS A 74 -4.38 9.34 -14.33
CA HIS A 74 -4.26 9.57 -15.77
C HIS A 74 -4.85 10.91 -16.23
N SER A 75 -5.76 11.51 -15.46
CA SER A 75 -6.36 12.81 -15.79
C SER A 75 -5.40 14.01 -15.65
N ALA A 76 -4.26 13.83 -14.96
CA ALA A 76 -3.24 14.87 -14.74
C ALA A 76 -1.88 14.45 -15.35
N PRO A 77 -1.72 14.52 -16.68
CA PRO A 77 -0.59 13.93 -17.40
C PRO A 77 0.83 14.37 -16.96
N PRO A 78 1.12 15.64 -16.60
CA PRO A 78 2.51 16.03 -16.33
C PRO A 78 3.09 15.44 -15.05
N ILE A 79 2.28 15.07 -14.05
CA ILE A 79 2.74 14.49 -12.76
C ILE A 79 2.06 13.15 -12.49
N GLY A 80 0.73 13.08 -12.65
CA GLY A 80 -0.04 11.85 -12.46
C GLY A 80 0.30 10.78 -13.50
N GLY A 81 0.57 11.17 -14.76
CA GLY A 81 1.08 10.25 -15.79
C GLY A 81 2.47 9.68 -15.47
N ARG A 82 3.36 10.50 -14.88
CA ARG A 82 4.70 10.07 -14.44
C ARG A 82 4.62 9.12 -13.23
N LEU A 83 3.75 9.44 -12.27
CA LEU A 83 3.52 8.61 -11.09
C LEU A 83 2.88 7.28 -11.48
N ALA A 84 1.85 7.29 -12.33
CA ALA A 84 1.18 6.07 -12.81
C ALA A 84 2.10 5.16 -13.63
N ALA A 85 3.16 5.70 -14.24
CA ALA A 85 4.16 4.91 -14.96
C ALA A 85 5.14 4.18 -14.04
N LEU A 86 5.20 4.51 -12.73
CA LEU A 86 6.02 3.78 -11.77
C LEU A 86 5.36 2.42 -11.47
N PRO A 87 6.10 1.30 -11.55
CA PRO A 87 5.57 -0.01 -11.16
C PRO A 87 5.06 -0.05 -9.72
N SER A 88 5.57 0.84 -8.87
CA SER A 88 5.23 0.97 -7.45
C SER A 88 4.29 2.15 -7.11
N ALA A 89 3.63 2.72 -8.11
CA ALA A 89 2.75 3.89 -7.93
C ALA A 89 1.66 3.71 -6.87
N PRO A 90 0.94 2.56 -6.83
CA PRO A 90 -0.14 2.38 -5.86
C PRO A 90 0.39 2.42 -4.42
N GLN A 91 1.53 1.77 -4.15
CA GLN A 91 2.08 1.70 -2.80
C GLN A 91 2.64 3.06 -2.34
N LEU A 92 3.21 3.86 -3.26
CA LEU A 92 3.65 5.21 -2.91
C LEU A 92 2.49 6.13 -2.52
N LEU A 93 1.32 5.95 -3.13
CA LEU A 93 0.11 6.71 -2.81
C LEU A 93 -0.50 6.32 -1.47
N ASP A 94 -0.13 5.17 -0.93
CA ASP A 94 -0.56 4.68 0.38
C ASP A 94 0.35 5.19 1.52
N LEU A 95 1.54 5.72 1.20
CA LEU A 95 2.50 6.28 2.16
C LEU A 95 1.92 7.30 3.16
N PRO A 96 1.12 8.31 2.75
CA PRO A 96 0.55 9.27 3.72
C PRO A 96 -0.44 8.62 4.70
N PHE A 97 -0.95 7.42 4.39
CA PHE A 97 -1.86 6.67 5.23
C PHE A 97 -1.15 5.62 6.10
N LEU A 98 0.17 5.48 6.00
CA LEU A 98 0.95 4.59 6.87
C LEU A 98 0.69 4.82 8.37
N PRO A 99 0.56 6.08 8.87
CA PRO A 99 0.20 6.33 10.27
C PRO A 99 -1.15 5.74 10.67
N LEU A 100 -2.12 5.62 9.74
CA LEU A 100 -3.41 4.99 10.02
C LEU A 100 -3.22 3.50 10.35
N PHE A 101 -2.51 2.77 9.50
CA PHE A 101 -2.24 1.34 9.72
C PHE A 101 -1.45 1.12 11.01
N LEU A 102 -0.41 1.92 11.24
CA LEU A 102 0.40 1.82 12.46
C LEU A 102 -0.43 2.15 13.71
N GLY A 103 -1.29 3.17 13.64
CA GLY A 103 -2.22 3.53 14.72
C GLY A 103 -3.19 2.39 15.04
N VAL A 104 -3.74 1.72 14.03
CA VAL A 104 -4.60 0.55 14.23
C VAL A 104 -3.82 -0.62 14.84
N LEU A 105 -2.59 -0.89 14.38
CA LEU A 105 -1.74 -1.90 15.03
C LEU A 105 -1.48 -1.57 16.50
N TRP A 106 -1.23 -0.30 16.81
CA TRP A 106 -0.98 0.14 18.18
C TRP A 106 -2.22 -0.06 19.06
N LEU A 107 -3.40 0.23 18.53
CA LEU A 107 -4.68 -0.01 19.20
C LEU A 107 -4.94 -1.50 19.44
N ILE A 108 -4.53 -2.37 18.51
CA ILE A 108 -4.62 -3.82 18.71
C ILE A 108 -3.66 -4.26 19.82
N HIS A 109 -2.36 -3.98 19.66
CA HIS A 109 -1.37 -4.26 20.69
C HIS A 109 -0.07 -3.48 20.42
N PRO A 110 0.44 -2.68 21.39
CA PRO A 110 1.66 -1.90 21.21
C PRO A 110 2.88 -2.74 20.83
N ALA A 111 3.05 -3.92 21.42
CA ALA A 111 4.18 -4.79 21.08
C ALA A 111 4.16 -5.26 19.60
N ILE A 112 2.98 -5.49 19.02
CA ILE A 112 2.86 -5.86 17.60
C ILE A 112 3.16 -4.66 16.70
N ALA A 113 2.72 -3.47 17.09
CA ALA A 113 3.07 -2.24 16.37
C ALA A 113 4.58 -2.00 16.37
N LEU A 114 5.25 -2.19 17.51
CA LEU A 114 6.69 -2.01 17.64
C LEU A 114 7.47 -3.04 16.81
N THR A 115 7.04 -4.30 16.77
CA THR A 115 7.70 -5.32 15.93
C THR A 115 7.54 -4.99 14.45
N ALA A 116 6.33 -4.64 14.01
CA ALA A 116 6.08 -4.28 12.62
C ALA A 116 6.89 -3.03 12.20
N LEU A 117 6.94 -2.00 13.06
CA LEU A 117 7.72 -0.79 12.80
C LEU A 117 9.22 -1.08 12.77
N GLY A 118 9.73 -1.86 13.73
CA GLY A 118 11.15 -2.22 13.81
C GLY A 118 11.62 -3.00 12.58
N LEU A 119 10.82 -3.95 12.12
CA LEU A 119 11.08 -4.73 10.91
C LEU A 119 10.99 -3.86 9.65
N GLY A 120 9.99 -2.97 9.55
CA GLY A 120 9.84 -2.09 8.40
C GLY A 120 10.97 -1.09 8.28
N LEU A 121 11.45 -0.57 9.43
CA LEU A 121 12.63 0.28 9.47
C LEU A 121 13.89 -0.50 9.11
N PHE A 122 14.04 -1.73 9.59
CA PHE A 122 15.15 -2.61 9.22
C PHE A 122 15.18 -2.86 7.71
N ASP A 123 14.05 -3.21 7.11
CA ASP A 123 13.92 -3.45 5.67
C ASP A 123 14.29 -2.19 4.88
N PHE A 124 13.73 -1.04 5.26
CA PHE A 124 14.06 0.25 4.64
C PHE A 124 15.56 0.58 4.76
N LEU A 125 16.16 0.40 5.92
CA LEU A 125 17.59 0.68 6.14
C LEU A 125 18.51 -0.31 5.40
N PHE A 126 18.14 -1.59 5.34
CA PHE A 126 18.87 -2.59 4.55
C PHE A 126 18.80 -2.23 3.07
N ALA A 127 17.59 -1.93 2.60
CA ALA A 127 17.30 -1.39 1.29
C ALA A 127 17.82 0.03 1.09
N TRP A 128 18.46 0.66 2.07
CA TRP A 128 19.18 1.94 1.92
C TRP A 128 20.70 1.78 1.97
N ARG A 129 21.22 0.74 2.64
CA ARG A 129 22.67 0.50 2.79
C ARG A 129 23.32 -0.40 1.72
N ARG A 130 22.61 -1.38 1.15
CA ARG A 130 23.20 -2.38 0.23
C ARG A 130 23.09 -2.01 -1.27
N PRO A 131 24.18 -1.77 -2.02
CA PRO A 131 24.13 -1.56 -3.48
C PRO A 131 24.08 -2.90 -4.22
N LEU A 132 22.98 -3.63 -4.12
CA LEU A 132 22.77 -4.86 -4.92
C LEU A 132 22.12 -4.50 -6.27
N ALA A 133 22.17 -5.40 -7.27
CA ALA A 133 21.39 -5.20 -8.49
C ALA A 133 19.88 -5.11 -8.19
N PRO A 134 19.08 -4.30 -8.92
CA PRO A 134 17.66 -4.05 -8.61
C PRO A 134 16.81 -5.32 -8.48
N THR A 135 17.04 -6.29 -9.36
CA THR A 135 16.35 -7.60 -9.35
C THR A 135 16.67 -8.41 -8.10
N ARG A 136 17.94 -8.39 -7.67
CA ARG A 136 18.41 -9.07 -6.46
C ARG A 136 17.92 -8.37 -5.19
N GLN A 137 17.86 -7.04 -5.19
CA GLN A 137 17.29 -6.26 -4.08
C GLN A 137 15.83 -6.64 -3.85
N ALA A 138 15.01 -6.60 -4.91
CA ALA A 138 13.59 -6.93 -4.80
C ALA A 138 13.36 -8.37 -4.33
N ALA A 139 14.19 -9.33 -4.76
CA ALA A 139 14.10 -10.71 -4.27
C ALA A 139 14.45 -10.82 -2.77
N VAL A 140 15.50 -10.13 -2.32
CA VAL A 140 15.91 -10.12 -0.91
C VAL A 140 14.85 -9.41 -0.05
N MET A 141 14.30 -8.30 -0.51
CA MET A 141 13.23 -7.56 0.19
C MET A 141 11.98 -8.41 0.39
N ARG A 142 11.51 -9.10 -0.64
CA ARG A 142 10.39 -10.04 -0.50
C ARG A 142 10.67 -11.14 0.54
N GLY A 143 11.91 -11.65 0.58
CA GLY A 143 12.33 -12.61 1.59
C GLY A 143 12.33 -12.04 3.00
N LEU A 144 12.92 -10.85 3.19
CA LEU A 144 12.93 -10.17 4.49
C LEU A 144 11.50 -9.83 4.95
N HIS A 145 10.65 -9.37 4.04
CA HIS A 145 9.24 -9.10 4.30
C HIS A 145 8.51 -10.35 4.80
N GLN A 146 8.70 -11.51 4.15
CA GLN A 146 8.10 -12.77 4.58
C GLN A 146 8.55 -13.18 5.99
N ILE A 147 9.83 -12.94 6.31
CA ILE A 147 10.39 -13.16 7.66
C ILE A 147 9.78 -12.16 8.66
N GLY A 148 9.60 -10.90 8.26
CA GLY A 148 8.98 -9.89 9.10
C GLY A 148 7.51 -10.21 9.41
N GLN A 149 6.76 -10.70 8.42
CA GLN A 149 5.40 -11.17 8.63
C GLN A 149 5.33 -12.37 9.58
N SER A 150 6.24 -13.34 9.45
CA SER A 150 6.27 -14.49 10.36
C SER A 150 6.65 -14.09 11.79
N ALA A 151 7.54 -13.13 11.97
CA ALA A 151 7.89 -12.57 13.27
C ALA A 151 6.71 -11.86 13.95
N VAL A 152 5.92 -11.09 13.19
CA VAL A 152 4.68 -10.47 13.70
C VAL A 152 3.69 -11.54 14.18
N ILE A 153 3.48 -12.60 13.40
CA ILE A 153 2.61 -13.72 13.80
C ILE A 153 3.18 -14.42 15.03
N GLY A 154 4.49 -14.66 15.10
CA GLY A 154 5.15 -15.31 16.25
C GLY A 154 4.99 -14.52 17.55
N VAL A 155 5.21 -13.21 17.52
CA VAL A 155 5.01 -12.34 18.69
C VAL A 155 3.52 -12.27 19.06
N GLY A 156 2.64 -12.13 18.07
CA GLY A 156 1.22 -12.12 18.32
C GLY A 156 0.70 -13.45 18.91
N ALA A 157 1.24 -14.58 18.48
CA ALA A 157 0.90 -15.89 19.03
C ALA A 157 1.35 -16.03 20.49
N ALA A 158 2.54 -15.53 20.83
CA ALA A 158 3.02 -15.49 22.21
C ALA A 158 2.10 -14.64 23.11
N LEU A 159 1.56 -13.54 22.59
CA LEU A 159 0.58 -12.70 23.30
C LEU A 159 -0.79 -13.38 23.41
N ALA A 160 -1.22 -14.09 22.36
CA ALA A 160 -2.46 -14.86 22.39
C ALA A 160 -2.42 -15.98 23.42
N LEU A 161 -1.28 -16.66 23.59
CA LEU A 161 -1.06 -17.66 24.64
C LEU A 161 -1.18 -17.08 26.06
N GLN A 162 -0.87 -15.79 26.23
CA GLN A 162 -1.04 -15.08 27.50
C GLN A 162 -2.48 -14.61 27.72
N GLY A 163 -3.38 -14.83 26.75
CA GLY A 163 -4.78 -14.39 26.83
C GLY A 163 -4.99 -12.88 26.67
N THR A 164 -3.95 -12.12 26.32
CA THR A 164 -4.03 -10.65 26.15
C THR A 164 -4.52 -10.25 24.75
N LEU A 165 -4.43 -11.17 23.79
CA LEU A 165 -4.75 -10.92 22.39
C LEU A 165 -5.69 -12.00 21.87
N SER A 166 -6.81 -11.59 21.24
CA SER A 166 -7.72 -12.53 20.59
C SER A 166 -7.11 -13.13 19.32
N MET A 167 -7.57 -14.32 18.93
CA MET A 167 -7.15 -14.92 17.66
C MET A 167 -7.57 -14.05 16.45
N GLY A 168 -8.71 -13.37 16.53
CA GLY A 168 -9.13 -12.41 15.51
C GLY A 168 -8.18 -11.22 15.39
N ALA A 169 -7.76 -10.66 16.53
CA ALA A 169 -6.77 -9.59 16.59
C ALA A 169 -5.40 -10.01 16.03
N LEU A 170 -4.98 -11.25 16.27
CA LEU A 170 -3.73 -11.81 15.71
C LEU A 170 -3.73 -11.78 14.19
N PHE A 171 -4.74 -12.36 13.57
CA PHE A 171 -4.84 -12.44 12.11
C PHE A 171 -5.07 -11.07 11.48
N ALA A 172 -5.87 -10.20 12.13
CA ALA A 172 -6.05 -8.83 11.69
C ALA A 172 -4.73 -8.05 11.69
N ALA A 173 -3.94 -8.16 12.76
CA ALA A 173 -2.65 -7.49 12.87
C ALA A 173 -1.63 -8.00 11.83
N ALA A 174 -1.62 -9.31 11.54
CA ALA A 174 -0.74 -9.88 10.51
C ALA A 174 -1.04 -9.32 9.11
N LEU A 175 -2.32 -9.19 8.75
CA LEU A 175 -2.75 -8.57 7.48
C LEU A 175 -2.39 -7.09 7.41
N LEU A 176 -2.61 -6.36 8.51
CA LEU A 176 -2.28 -4.93 8.58
C LEU A 176 -0.77 -4.68 8.53
N ALA A 177 0.04 -5.53 9.17
CA ALA A 177 1.49 -5.44 9.09
C ALA A 177 1.98 -5.56 7.64
N GLY A 178 1.38 -6.46 6.84
CA GLY A 178 1.65 -6.57 5.40
C GLY A 178 1.46 -5.24 4.64
N LYS A 179 0.47 -4.45 5.02
CA LYS A 179 0.19 -3.12 4.42
C LYS A 179 1.20 -2.05 4.83
N LEU A 180 1.90 -2.22 5.95
CA LEU A 180 2.93 -1.30 6.41
C LEU A 180 4.22 -1.43 5.59
N TYR A 181 4.61 -2.65 5.25
CA TYR A 181 5.91 -2.92 4.62
C TYR A 181 5.95 -2.61 3.12
N ALA A 182 4.89 -2.93 2.37
CA ALA A 182 4.82 -2.74 0.92
C ALA A 182 5.15 -1.29 0.45
N PRO A 183 4.60 -0.23 1.06
CA PRO A 183 4.93 1.15 0.69
C PRO A 183 6.37 1.56 1.05
N LEU A 184 6.94 1.01 2.13
CA LEU A 184 8.33 1.27 2.52
C LEU A 184 9.32 0.66 1.53
N GLU A 185 9.05 -0.56 1.05
CA GLU A 185 9.84 -1.21 0.00
C GLU A 185 9.77 -0.41 -1.31
N ALA A 186 8.56 0.00 -1.70
CA ALA A 186 8.34 0.83 -2.87
C ALA A 186 9.10 2.16 -2.81
N LEU A 187 9.09 2.81 -1.63
CA LEU A 187 9.81 4.05 -1.40
C LEU A 187 11.33 3.85 -1.51
N ALA A 188 11.88 2.82 -0.86
CA ALA A 188 13.31 2.53 -0.93
C ALA A 188 13.77 2.27 -2.38
N ALA A 189 12.95 1.56 -3.17
CA ALA A 189 13.21 1.31 -4.59
C ALA A 189 13.25 2.61 -5.42
N VAL A 190 12.31 3.53 -5.18
CA VAL A 190 12.24 4.82 -5.89
C VAL A 190 13.40 5.73 -5.53
N LEU A 191 13.78 5.82 -4.25
CA LEU A 191 14.88 6.68 -3.80
C LEU A 191 16.25 6.23 -4.31
N ARG A 192 16.39 4.96 -4.68
CA ARG A 192 17.66 4.37 -5.15
C ARG A 192 17.76 4.12 -6.64
N GLY A 193 16.65 4.03 -7.36
CA GLY A 193 16.66 3.72 -8.78
C GLY A 193 17.50 4.73 -9.56
N PRO A 194 18.61 4.32 -10.24
CA PRO A 194 19.34 5.20 -11.17
C PRO A 194 18.49 5.62 -12.38
N ASP A 195 17.30 5.03 -12.54
CA ASP A 195 16.38 5.19 -13.66
C ASP A 195 15.29 6.24 -13.44
N ALA A 196 15.34 7.06 -12.38
CA ALA A 196 14.45 8.22 -12.27
C ALA A 196 14.55 9.17 -13.51
N ALA A 197 15.64 9.06 -14.28
CA ALA A 197 15.87 9.76 -15.54
C ALA A 197 15.37 9.02 -16.81
N GLN A 198 15.21 7.68 -16.81
CA GLN A 198 14.92 6.91 -18.03
C GLN A 198 13.49 6.96 -18.58
N PRO A 199 12.39 7.13 -17.81
CA PRO A 199 11.07 7.30 -18.40
C PRO A 199 10.96 8.60 -19.22
N PHE A 200 11.91 9.53 -19.09
CA PHE A 200 11.98 10.79 -19.85
C PHE A 200 12.82 10.70 -21.13
N ALA A 201 13.63 9.65 -21.29
CA ALA A 201 14.46 9.48 -22.50
C ALA A 201 13.59 9.16 -23.73
N GLY A 202 12.52 8.37 -23.55
CA GLY A 202 11.57 8.05 -24.63
C GLY A 202 10.79 9.27 -25.14
N ASN A 203 10.39 10.18 -24.25
CA ASN A 203 9.69 11.41 -24.67
C ASN A 203 10.62 12.44 -25.35
N ARG A 204 11.93 12.37 -25.12
CA ARG A 204 12.91 13.22 -25.79
C ARG A 204 12.99 12.89 -27.30
N LEU A 205 12.87 11.61 -27.65
CA LEU A 205 12.78 11.15 -29.04
C LEU A 205 11.48 11.58 -29.73
N ILE A 206 10.37 11.70 -29.00
CA ILE A 206 9.10 12.21 -29.54
C ILE A 206 9.19 13.72 -29.82
N CYS A 207 9.86 14.48 -28.95
CA CYS A 207 10.10 15.90 -29.16
C CYS A 207 11.13 16.18 -30.27
N GLU A 208 12.17 15.35 -30.40
CA GLU A 208 13.14 15.42 -31.51
C GLU A 208 12.53 14.94 -32.85
N GLY A 209 11.55 14.03 -32.81
CA GLY A 209 10.76 13.62 -33.98
C GLY A 209 9.69 14.63 -34.41
N TYR A 210 9.34 15.60 -33.57
CA TYR A 210 8.46 16.73 -33.89
C TYR A 210 9.29 18.00 -34.18
N ALA A 211 10.36 17.88 -34.96
CA ALA A 211 10.90 19.05 -35.64
C ALA A 211 9.89 19.41 -36.75
N PRO A 212 9.33 20.63 -36.80
CA PRO A 212 8.48 21.03 -37.91
C PRO A 212 9.31 20.95 -39.19
N GLY A 213 9.00 19.97 -40.05
CA GLY A 213 9.57 19.88 -41.38
C GLY A 213 9.27 21.18 -42.15
N PRO A 214 10.14 21.61 -43.07
CA PRO A 214 9.92 22.84 -43.82
C PRO A 214 8.56 22.78 -44.51
N HIS A 215 7.74 23.81 -44.29
CA HIS A 215 6.50 24.00 -45.02
C HIS A 215 6.80 24.03 -46.53
N PRO A 216 6.09 23.23 -47.35
CA PRO A 216 6.25 23.32 -48.80
C PRO A 216 5.78 24.70 -49.29
N PRO A 217 6.40 25.25 -50.35
CA PRO A 217 6.13 26.59 -50.87
C PRO A 217 4.71 26.74 -51.44
#